data_AF-A0A9D5SSI0-F1
#
_entry.id   AF-A0A9D5SSI0-F1
#
_cell.length_a   1.000
_cell.length_b   1.000
_cell.length_c   1.000
_cell.angle_alpha   90.00
_cell.angle_beta   90.00
_cell.angle_gamma   90.00
#
_symmetry.space_group_name_H-M   'P 1'
#
loop_
_entity.id
_entity.type
_entity.pdbx_description
1 polymer ?
#
loop_
_entity_poly.entity_id
_entity_poly.type
_entity_poly.pdbx_seq_one_letter_code
_entity_poly.pdbx_strand_id
1 'polypeptide(L)' 'MSEMLEKILSNENVEKAYKRVYANKGAGGVDGVTTKELEEYMRANWRSIKEQIRARTYKPQPVLRVEIPKPNGGV' A
#
# COMPACT_ATOMS: atom_id res chain seq x y z
N MET A 1 4.10 -19.94 11.39
CA MET A 1 4.10 -18.76 10.50
C MET A 1 4.85 -19.15 9.24
N SER A 2 4.36 -18.86 8.02
CA SER A 2 5.00 -19.39 6.80
C SER A 2 6.30 -18.65 6.50
N GLU A 3 7.32 -19.37 6.02
CA GLU A 3 8.62 -18.81 5.63
C GLU A 3 8.46 -17.68 4.58
N MET A 4 7.49 -17.84 3.68
CA MET A 4 7.16 -16.82 2.67
C MET A 4 6.62 -15.53 3.28
N LEU A 5 5.82 -15.58 4.34
CA LEU A 5 5.27 -14.38 4.97
C LEU A 5 6.37 -13.52 5.59
N GLU A 6 7.36 -14.13 6.24
CA GLU A 6 8.49 -13.40 6.81
C GLU A 6 9.38 -12.79 5.72
N LYS A 7 9.54 -13.45 4.57
CA LYS A 7 10.22 -12.85 3.40
C LYS A 7 9.46 -11.63 2.87
N ILE A 8 8.13 -11.70 2.77
CA ILE A 8 7.28 -10.57 2.35
C ILE A 8 7.42 -9.39 3.33
N LEU A 9 7.42 -9.66 4.63
CA LEU A 9 7.49 -8.65 5.69
C LEU A 9 8.92 -8.20 6.05
N SER A 10 9.94 -8.70 5.34
CA SER A 10 11.33 -8.30 5.55
C SER A 10 11.51 -6.82 5.23
N ASN A 11 12.36 -6.13 6.00
CA ASN A 11 12.59 -4.70 5.81
C ASN A 11 13.11 -4.41 4.39
N GLU A 12 13.99 -5.27 3.87
CA GLU A 12 14.53 -5.15 2.52
C GLU A 12 13.42 -5.24 1.45
N ASN A 13 12.51 -6.22 1.56
CA ASN A 13 11.42 -6.36 0.60
C ASN A 13 10.45 -5.16 0.66
N VAL A 14 10.14 -4.71 1.87
CA VAL A 14 9.22 -3.58 2.09
C VAL A 14 9.80 -2.27 1.59
N GLU A 15 11.11 -2.05 1.76
CA GLU A 15 11.78 -0.88 1.20
C GLU A 15 11.76 -0.89 -0.34
N LYS A 16 12.02 -2.06 -0.97
CA LYS A 16 11.89 -2.22 -2.43
C LYS A 16 10.46 -1.95 -2.91
N ALA A 17 9.46 -2.45 -2.18
CA ALA A 17 8.06 -2.23 -2.49
C ALA A 17 7.68 -0.74 -2.37
N TYR A 18 8.10 -0.07 -1.29
CA TYR A 18 7.89 1.36 -1.07
C TYR A 18 8.42 2.20 -2.23
N LYS A 19 9.69 1.98 -2.64
CA LYS A 19 10.32 2.72 -3.74
C LYS A 19 9.54 2.55 -5.05
N ARG A 20 9.03 1.35 -5.33
CA ARG A 20 8.24 1.06 -6.53
C ARG A 20 6.88 1.77 -6.50
N VAL A 21 6.18 1.75 -5.37
CA VAL A 21 4.89 2.45 -5.21
C VAL A 21 5.07 3.96 -5.34
N TYR A 22 6.11 4.52 -4.72
CA TYR A 22 6.44 5.94 -4.85
C TYR A 22 6.69 6.35 -6.31
N ALA A 23 7.45 5.53 -7.06
CA ALA A 23 7.76 5.78 -8.47
C ALA A 23 6.54 5.73 -9.40
N ASN A 24 5.49 4.99 -9.04
CA ASN A 24 4.26 4.89 -9.84
C ASN A 24 3.44 6.19 -9.85
N LYS A 25 3.66 7.10 -8.89
CA LYS A 25 2.97 8.40 -8.80
C LYS A 25 1.43 8.29 -8.84
N GLY A 26 0.89 7.22 -8.26
CA GLY A 26 -0.55 6.97 -8.23
C GLY A 26 -1.31 7.99 -7.38
N ALA A 27 -2.62 8.08 -7.63
CA ALA A 27 -3.54 8.85 -6.79
C ALA A 27 -3.75 8.17 -5.42
N GLY A 28 -4.15 8.96 -4.42
CA GLY A 28 -4.53 8.45 -3.10
C GLY A 28 -5.76 7.52 -3.18
N GLY A 29 -5.83 6.58 -2.24
CA GLY A 29 -6.96 5.68 -2.09
C GLY A 29 -8.14 6.34 -1.39
N VAL A 30 -9.00 5.53 -0.78
CA VAL A 30 -10.15 6.02 0.02
C VAL A 30 -9.73 6.83 1.24
N ASP A 31 -8.49 6.67 1.71
CA ASP A 31 -7.89 7.38 2.83
C ASP A 31 -7.24 8.72 2.41
N GLY A 32 -7.13 8.99 1.10
CA GLY A 32 -6.52 10.19 0.57
C GLY A 32 -5.00 10.27 0.71
N VAL A 33 -4.34 9.26 1.28
CA VAL A 33 -2.88 9.28 1.50
C VAL A 33 -2.17 9.26 0.15
N THR A 34 -1.43 10.31 -0.15
CA THR A 34 -0.68 10.42 -1.41
C THR A 34 0.68 9.71 -1.32
N THR A 35 1.33 9.49 -2.46
CA THR A 35 2.70 8.94 -2.47
C THR A 35 3.71 9.83 -1.74
N LYS A 36 3.44 11.14 -1.61
CA LYS A 36 4.29 12.08 -0.86
C LYS A 36 4.15 11.91 0.65
N GLU A 37 2.96 11.57 1.12
CA GLU A 37 2.66 11.36 2.55
C GLU A 37 2.94 9.90 2.99
N LEU A 38 3.11 8.99 2.02
CA LEU A 38 3.31 7.56 2.26
C LEU A 38 4.51 7.28 3.19
N GLU A 39 5.59 8.06 3.12
CA GLU A 39 6.74 7.88 3.99
C GLU A 39 6.39 8.10 5.47
N GLU A 40 5.72 9.21 5.76
CA GLU A 40 5.31 9.57 7.12
C GLU A 40 4.29 8.57 7.65
N TYR A 41 3.32 8.19 6.82
CA TYR A 41 2.33 7.18 7.16
C TYR A 41 2.98 5.83 7.51
N MET A 42 3.96 5.38 6.70
CA MET A 42 4.70 4.15 6.97
C MET A 42 5.52 4.24 8.26
N ARG A 43 6.18 5.37 8.52
CA ARG A 43 6.95 5.57 9.76
C ARG A 43 6.07 5.47 11.01
N ALA A 44 4.86 6.02 10.97
CA ALA A 44 3.92 5.98 12.09
C ALA A 44 3.26 4.60 12.27
N ASN A 45 2.91 3.90 11.16
CA ASN A 45 1.98 2.76 11.21
C ASN A 45 2.61 1.40 10.93
N TRP A 46 3.79 1.33 10.31
CA TRP A 46 4.34 0.09 9.75
C TRP A 46 4.48 -1.04 10.79
N ARG A 47 4.91 -0.72 12.02
CA ARG A 47 5.03 -1.71 13.09
C ARG A 47 3.69 -2.38 13.39
N SER A 48 2.63 -1.58 13.57
CA SER A 48 1.28 -2.09 13.85
C SER A 48 0.74 -2.90 12.67
N ILE A 49 0.89 -2.40 11.44
CA ILE A 49 0.46 -3.10 10.22
C ILE A 49 1.15 -4.47 10.11
N LYS A 50 2.46 -4.53 10.34
CA LYS A 50 3.25 -5.77 10.30
C LYS A 50 2.77 -6.78 11.36
N GLU A 51 2.47 -6.33 12.57
CA GLU A 51 1.92 -7.17 13.64
C GLU A 51 0.51 -7.68 13.28
N GLN A 52 -0.36 -6.83 12.74
CA GLN A 52 -1.70 -7.22 12.30
C GLN A 52 -1.67 -8.23 11.14
N ILE A 53 -0.74 -8.09 10.19
CA ILE A 53 -0.57 -9.05 9.09
C ILE A 53 -0.13 -10.41 9.65
N ARG A 54 0.82 -10.43 10.59
CA ARG A 54 1.25 -11.67 11.27
C ARG A 54 0.14 -12.33 12.06
N ALA A 55 -0.68 -11.53 12.74
CA ALA A 55 -1.85 -11.99 13.50
C ALA A 55 -3.05 -12.36 12.60
N ARG A 56 -2.96 -12.13 11.28
CA ARG A 56 -4.07 -12.30 10.31
C ARG A 56 -5.30 -11.46 10.64
N THR A 57 -5.10 -10.31 11.29
CA THR A 57 -6.17 -9.36 11.64
C THR A 57 -6.17 -8.13 10.76
N TYR A 58 -5.14 -7.93 9.93
CA TYR A 58 -5.07 -6.83 8.98
C TYR A 58 -6.24 -6.87 7.99
N LYS A 59 -6.99 -5.77 7.93
CA LYS A 59 -8.09 -5.56 6.98
C LYS A 59 -7.67 -4.49 5.98
N PRO A 60 -7.41 -4.85 4.71
CA PRO A 60 -7.14 -3.86 3.66
C PRO A 60 -8.33 -2.90 3.52
N GLN A 61 -8.04 -1.64 3.22
CA GLN A 61 -9.06 -0.67 2.87
C GLN A 61 -9.70 -1.02 1.51
N PRO A 62 -10.98 -0.69 1.30
CA PRO A 62 -11.61 -0.84 -0.01
C PRO A 62 -10.90 0.04 -1.06
N VAL A 63 -11.00 -0.35 -2.33
CA VAL A 63 -10.45 0.44 -3.43
C VAL A 63 -11.32 1.67 -3.71
N LEU A 64 -10.69 2.80 -4.05
CA LEU A 64 -11.41 3.99 -4.48
C LEU A 64 -11.89 3.81 -5.92
N ARG A 65 -13.21 3.87 -6.14
CA ARG A 65 -13.77 3.91 -7.50
C ARG A 65 -13.49 5.28 -8.10
N VAL A 66 -12.82 5.29 -9.25
CA VAL A 66 -12.59 6.49 -10.05
C VAL A 66 -13.11 6.23 -11.46
N GLU A 67 -13.92 7.14 -11.97
CA GLU A 67 -14.35 7.11 -13.37
C GLU A 67 -13.25 7.72 -14.23
N ILE A 68 -12.70 6.91 -15.15
CA ILE A 68 -11.62 7.31 -16.05
C ILE A 68 -12.20 7.33 -17.46
N PRO A 69 -12.25 8.50 -18.14
CA PRO A 69 -12.73 8.57 -19.51
C PRO A 69 -11.80 7.78 -20.43
N LYS A 70 -12.37 6.90 -21.26
CA LYS A 70 -11.59 6.13 -22.23
C LYS A 70 -11.28 6.98 -23.48
N PRO A 71 -10.11 6.81 -24.12
CA PRO A 71 -9.68 7.64 -25.25
C PRO A 71 -10.65 7.69 -26.44
N ASN A 72 -11.45 6.63 -26.66
CA ASN A 72 -12.35 6.49 -27.83
C ASN A 72 -13.83 6.67 -27.49
N GLY A 73 -14.15 7.31 -26.36
CA GLY A 73 -15.52 7.54 -25.91
C GLY A 73 -16.08 6.42 -25.04
N GLY A 74 -16.70 6.82 -23.94
CA GLY A 74 -17.30 5.95 -22.92
C GLY A 74 -16.67 6.12 -21.54
N VAL A 75 -17.54 6.16 -20.53
CA VAL A 75 -17.25 5.76 -19.15
C VAL A 75 -17.51 4.25 -19.07
#